data_AF-A0A6M2D6B1-F1
#
_entry.id   AF-A0A6M2D6B1-F1
#
_cell.length_a   1.000
_cell.length_b   1.000
_cell.length_c   1.000
_cell.angle_alpha   90.00
_cell.angle_beta   90.00
_cell.angle_gamma   90.00
#
_symmetry.space_group_name_H-M   'P 1'
#
loop_
_entity.id
_entity.type
_entity.pdbx_description
1 polymer ?
#
loop_
_entity_poly.entity_id
_entity_poly.type
_entity_poly.pdbx_seq_one_letter_code
_entity_poly.pdbx_strand_id
1 'polypeptide(L)'
;SFLCIGNTVLAKLGAPGGPLKKHYDFPDVFEVVSEYKDAMSISDSDNDTIFDCLLTNRTEVDYEARTFKYVWTIQGADGSPKEEVLMTGMPGPTSGSVRFFVEGDPTMRDALIYYSDKSCSIMDVEYHGHQCILWVKRNLKDTVPQVCIDNFMDICGVVIKPGRRD
;
A
#
# COMPACT_ATOMS: atom_id res chain seq x y z
N SER A 1 -41.52 0.09 10.43
CA SER A 1 -40.30 -0.72 10.38
C SER A 1 -39.14 0.16 9.98
N PHE A 2 -38.10 0.21 10.81
CA PHE A 2 -36.99 1.17 10.71
C PHE A 2 -36.06 0.85 9.53
N LEU A 3 -35.70 1.89 8.78
CA LEU A 3 -34.65 1.90 7.77
C LEU A 3 -33.29 1.85 8.48
N CYS A 4 -32.47 0.83 8.22
CA CYS A 4 -31.08 0.82 8.65
C CYS A 4 -30.29 1.84 7.82
N ILE A 5 -30.04 3.02 8.38
CA ILE A 5 -28.99 3.91 7.89
C ILE A 5 -27.68 3.39 8.47
N GLY A 6 -27.02 2.50 7.72
CA GLY A 6 -25.63 2.16 8.02
C GLY A 6 -24.78 3.38 7.73
N ASN A 7 -24.31 4.06 8.78
CA ASN A 7 -23.20 4.99 8.64
C ASN A 7 -21.96 4.17 8.28
N THR A 8 -21.70 4.02 6.98
CA THR A 8 -20.40 3.56 6.51
C THR A 8 -19.42 4.68 6.86
N VAL A 9 -18.67 4.51 7.95
CA VAL A 9 -17.48 5.32 8.18
C VAL A 9 -16.54 4.96 7.04
N LEU A 10 -16.54 5.79 6.01
CA LEU A 10 -15.53 5.76 4.95
C LEU A 10 -14.19 5.97 5.66
N ALA A 11 -13.22 5.10 5.41
CA ALA A 11 -11.84 5.38 5.77
C ALA A 11 -11.50 6.81 5.34
N LYS A 12 -10.66 7.52 6.10
CA LYS A 12 -10.40 8.95 5.87
C LYS A 12 -9.69 9.22 4.54
N LEU A 13 -9.22 8.16 3.87
CA LEU A 13 -8.70 8.15 2.52
C LEU A 13 -9.80 8.48 1.50
N GLY A 14 -9.49 9.37 0.56
CA GLY A 14 -10.32 9.59 -0.62
C GLY A 14 -10.43 8.33 -1.49
N ALA A 15 -11.31 8.36 -2.48
CA ALA A 15 -11.30 7.32 -3.51
C ALA A 15 -9.98 7.38 -4.31
N PRO A 16 -9.46 6.24 -4.77
CA PRO A 16 -8.22 6.21 -5.54
C PRO A 16 -8.48 6.82 -6.94
N GLY A 17 -7.43 7.25 -7.63
CA GLY A 17 -7.56 8.03 -8.86
C GLY A 17 -8.10 7.27 -10.09
N GLY A 18 -8.25 5.94 -10.01
CA GLY A 18 -8.60 5.09 -11.14
C GLY A 18 -10.10 4.94 -11.40
N PRO A 19 -10.45 4.34 -12.55
CA PRO A 19 -11.83 4.18 -12.97
C PRO A 19 -12.61 3.10 -12.19
N LEU A 20 -11.93 2.23 -11.42
CA LEU A 20 -12.51 1.16 -10.60
C LEU A 20 -13.57 0.33 -11.36
N LYS A 21 -13.23 -0.13 -12.57
CA LYS A 21 -14.18 -0.87 -13.42
C LYS A 21 -14.36 -2.31 -12.95
N LYS A 22 -13.40 -2.87 -12.22
CA LYS A 22 -13.48 -4.23 -11.68
C LYS A 22 -14.10 -4.23 -10.29
N HIS A 23 -14.69 -5.37 -9.92
CA HIS A 23 -15.07 -5.62 -8.54
C HIS A 23 -13.85 -6.09 -7.75
N TYR A 24 -13.66 -5.52 -6.57
CA TYR A 24 -12.55 -5.83 -5.69
C TYR A 24 -13.07 -6.25 -4.32
N ASP A 25 -12.75 -7.48 -3.93
CA ASP A 25 -12.92 -7.95 -2.57
C ASP A 25 -11.71 -7.50 -1.75
N PHE A 26 -11.95 -6.64 -0.77
CA PHE A 26 -10.88 -6.14 0.10
C PHE A 26 -10.23 -7.30 0.87
N PRO A 27 -8.90 -7.48 0.76
CA PRO A 27 -8.22 -8.60 1.38
C PRO A 27 -8.18 -8.47 2.91
N ASP A 28 -7.98 -9.61 3.58
CA ASP A 28 -7.66 -9.60 5.01
C ASP A 28 -6.25 -9.04 5.22
N VAL A 29 -6.13 -8.06 6.10
CA VAL A 29 -4.85 -7.37 6.36
C VAL A 29 -3.78 -8.34 6.85
N PHE A 30 -4.13 -9.33 7.68
CA PHE A 30 -3.17 -10.26 8.24
C PHE A 30 -2.76 -11.35 7.25
N GLU A 31 -3.64 -11.71 6.31
CA GLU A 31 -3.27 -12.53 5.15
C GLU A 31 -2.20 -11.81 4.32
N VAL A 32 -2.44 -10.56 3.93
CA VAL A 32 -1.46 -9.75 3.17
C VAL A 32 -0.17 -9.58 3.96
N VAL A 33 -0.27 -9.16 5.23
CA VAL A 33 0.91 -8.99 6.08
C VAL A 33 1.68 -10.28 6.16
N SER A 34 1.04 -11.45 6.29
CA SER A 34 1.71 -12.76 6.37
C SER A 34 2.47 -13.12 5.11
N GLU A 35 1.92 -12.82 3.93
CA GLU A 35 2.49 -13.15 2.63
C GLU A 35 3.62 -12.20 2.19
N TYR A 36 3.57 -10.95 2.64
CA TYR A 36 4.45 -9.87 2.18
C TYR A 36 5.52 -9.51 3.21
N LYS A 37 6.41 -10.45 3.56
CA LYS A 37 7.55 -10.13 4.44
C LYS A 37 8.45 -9.03 3.85
N ASP A 38 8.70 -9.08 2.54
CA ASP A 38 9.41 -8.03 1.83
C ASP A 38 8.75 -7.76 0.47
N ALA A 39 8.78 -6.49 0.06
CA ALA A 39 8.31 -6.05 -1.23
C ALA A 39 9.05 -4.79 -1.68
N MET A 40 8.87 -4.47 -2.96
CA MET A 40 9.37 -3.26 -3.57
C MET A 40 8.21 -2.56 -4.26
N SER A 41 8.12 -1.24 -4.11
CA SER A 41 7.19 -0.45 -4.90
C SER A 41 7.72 -0.25 -6.32
N ILE A 42 6.80 -0.35 -7.28
CA ILE A 42 7.12 -0.21 -8.71
C ILE A 42 6.71 1.15 -9.27
N SER A 43 5.62 1.71 -8.73
CA SER A 43 5.04 2.99 -9.15
C SER A 43 4.02 3.44 -8.11
N ASP A 44 3.72 4.73 -8.11
CA ASP A 44 2.69 5.40 -7.30
C ASP A 44 1.72 6.26 -8.16
N SER A 45 0.78 6.93 -7.48
CA SER A 45 -0.31 7.68 -8.11
C SER A 45 0.08 9.00 -8.77
N ASP A 46 1.19 9.62 -8.35
CA ASP A 46 1.65 10.90 -8.90
C ASP A 46 2.86 10.75 -9.84
N ASN A 47 3.48 9.57 -9.88
CA ASN A 47 4.60 9.24 -10.77
C ASN A 47 5.75 10.25 -10.61
N ASP A 48 5.92 10.77 -9.39
CA ASP A 48 6.94 11.74 -9.02
C ASP A 48 8.28 11.09 -8.64
N THR A 49 8.31 9.76 -8.68
CA THR A 49 9.46 8.86 -8.49
C THR A 49 9.94 8.72 -7.04
N ILE A 50 9.34 9.44 -6.08
CA ILE A 50 9.76 9.37 -4.67
C ILE A 50 9.52 7.96 -4.12
N PHE A 51 8.38 7.36 -4.45
CA PHE A 51 8.07 6.00 -4.05
C PHE A 51 8.52 4.96 -5.08
N ASP A 52 9.29 5.31 -6.11
CA ASP A 52 9.87 4.29 -6.99
C ASP A 52 10.97 3.52 -6.25
N CYS A 53 10.98 2.20 -6.36
CA CYS A 53 11.99 1.33 -5.74
C CYS A 53 12.09 1.43 -4.20
N LEU A 54 11.08 1.98 -3.53
CA LEU A 54 10.95 1.92 -2.07
C LEU A 54 10.89 0.46 -1.63
N LEU A 55 11.74 0.09 -0.68
CA LEU A 55 11.78 -1.26 -0.11
C LEU A 55 10.98 -1.31 1.18
N THR A 56 10.02 -2.22 1.28
CA THR A 56 9.31 -2.48 2.52
C THR A 56 9.76 -3.82 3.11
N ASN A 57 10.04 -3.86 4.41
CA ASN A 57 10.44 -5.06 5.13
C ASN A 57 9.72 -5.18 6.46
N ARG A 58 8.99 -6.29 6.63
CA ARG A 58 8.28 -6.64 7.86
C ARG A 58 9.27 -7.09 8.92
N THR A 59 9.41 -6.30 9.97
CA THR A 59 10.33 -6.60 11.08
C THR A 59 9.66 -7.39 12.19
N GLU A 60 8.37 -7.13 12.47
CA GLU A 60 7.63 -7.75 13.56
C GLU A 60 6.16 -8.02 13.17
N VAL A 61 5.58 -9.08 13.71
CA VAL A 61 4.13 -9.37 13.68
C VAL A 61 3.73 -9.95 15.01
N ASP A 62 2.72 -9.35 15.64
CA ASP A 62 2.05 -9.88 16.82
C ASP A 62 0.61 -10.26 16.42
N TYR A 63 0.38 -11.57 16.30
CA TYR A 63 -0.93 -12.12 15.92
C TYR A 63 -1.96 -11.99 17.04
N GLU A 64 -1.53 -11.92 18.31
CA GLU A 64 -2.45 -11.78 19.46
C GLU A 64 -2.90 -10.32 19.59
N ALA A 65 -1.95 -9.38 19.58
CA ALA A 65 -2.25 -7.94 19.62
C ALA A 65 -2.81 -7.41 18.29
N ARG A 66 -2.74 -8.21 17.22
CA ARG A 66 -3.08 -7.82 15.83
C ARG A 66 -2.33 -6.57 15.39
N THR A 67 -1.02 -6.55 15.64
CA THR A 67 -0.13 -5.47 15.20
C THR A 67 1.01 -6.02 14.34
N PHE A 68 1.60 -5.14 13.54
CA PHE A 68 2.77 -5.46 12.72
C PHE A 68 3.66 -4.24 12.56
N LYS A 69 4.94 -4.47 12.27
CA LYS A 69 5.90 -3.40 11.98
C LYS A 69 6.57 -3.60 10.64
N TYR A 70 6.73 -2.51 9.91
CA TYR A 70 7.50 -2.45 8.68
C TYR A 70 8.52 -1.33 8.75
N VAL A 71 9.67 -1.57 8.13
CA VAL A 71 10.61 -0.51 7.74
C VAL A 71 10.43 -0.25 6.26
N TRP A 72 10.17 1.00 5.90
CA TRP A 72 10.29 1.50 4.54
C TRP A 72 11.67 2.12 4.35
N THR A 73 12.41 1.65 3.36
CA THR A 73 13.65 2.28 2.91
C THR A 73 13.37 3.04 1.63
N ILE A 74 13.18 4.35 1.78
CA ILE A 74 12.99 5.29 0.67
C ILE A 74 14.36 5.59 0.08
N GLN A 75 14.52 5.36 -1.22
CA GLN A 75 15.77 5.67 -1.90
C GLN A 75 15.87 7.20 -2.05
N GLY A 76 17.01 7.78 -1.69
CA GLY A 76 17.23 9.20 -1.95
C GLY A 76 17.30 9.48 -3.44
N ALA A 77 16.60 10.52 -3.91
CA ALA A 77 16.78 11.07 -5.25
C ALA A 77 17.98 12.04 -5.29
N ASP A 78 18.69 12.10 -6.42
CA ASP A 78 19.69 13.14 -6.73
C ASP A 78 20.74 13.41 -5.64
N GLY A 79 21.24 12.35 -4.99
CA GLY A 79 22.30 12.45 -3.97
C GLY A 79 21.82 12.75 -2.55
N SER A 80 20.51 12.83 -2.33
CA SER A 80 19.94 12.81 -0.98
C SER A 80 20.20 11.47 -0.28
N PRO A 81 20.35 11.46 1.06
CA PRO A 81 20.54 10.22 1.80
C PRO A 81 19.30 9.34 1.72
N LYS A 82 19.50 8.02 1.86
CA LYS A 82 18.39 7.09 2.07
C LYS A 82 17.69 7.41 3.39
N GLU A 83 16.37 7.29 3.40
CA GLU A 83 15.55 7.46 4.59
C GLU A 83 14.95 6.12 5.01
N GLU A 84 14.96 5.86 6.31
CA GLU A 84 14.29 4.71 6.91
C GLU A 84 13.11 5.18 7.75
N VAL A 85 11.92 4.69 7.41
CA VAL A 85 10.66 5.03 8.08
C VAL A 85 10.14 3.77 8.75
N LEU A 86 10.13 3.74 10.09
CA LEU A 86 9.58 2.63 10.86
C LEU A 86 8.10 2.91 11.14
N MET A 87 7.25 1.97 10.72
CA MET A 87 5.80 2.08 10.81
C MET A 87 5.27 0.95 11.67
N THR A 88 4.36 1.28 12.58
CA THR A 88 3.57 0.30 13.33
C THR A 88 2.13 0.36 12.84
N GLY A 89 1.62 -0.77 12.35
CA GLY A 89 0.30 -0.91 11.76
C GLY A 89 -0.60 -1.89 12.50
N MET A 90 -1.91 -1.70 12.33
CA MET A 90 -2.98 -2.55 12.83
C MET A 90 -4.19 -2.50 11.89
N PRO A 91 -5.11 -3.48 11.91
CA PRO A 91 -6.33 -3.41 11.12
C PRO A 91 -7.18 -2.20 11.50
N GLY A 92 -7.75 -1.56 10.48
CA GLY A 92 -8.74 -0.51 10.63
C GLY A 92 -10.17 -1.05 10.80
N PRO A 93 -11.18 -0.17 10.79
CA PRO A 93 -12.57 -0.53 11.06
C PRO A 93 -13.26 -1.29 9.91
N THR A 94 -12.70 -1.26 8.69
CA THR A 94 -13.27 -1.92 7.50
C THR A 94 -12.30 -2.93 6.91
N SER A 95 -12.80 -3.89 6.13
CA SER A 95 -11.96 -4.83 5.37
C SER A 95 -10.94 -4.09 4.52
N GLY A 96 -9.71 -4.62 4.44
CA GLY A 96 -8.59 -3.99 3.73
C GLY A 96 -8.02 -2.72 4.38
N SER A 97 -8.71 -2.10 5.34
CA SER A 97 -8.20 -0.89 5.99
C SER A 97 -7.13 -1.21 7.03
N VAL A 98 -6.12 -0.36 7.07
CA VAL A 98 -5.00 -0.39 8.01
C VAL A 98 -4.93 0.97 8.67
N ARG A 99 -4.75 0.98 10.00
CA ARG A 99 -4.36 2.17 10.74
C ARG A 99 -2.90 2.02 11.12
N PHE A 100 -2.12 3.08 10.94
CA PHE A 100 -0.71 3.06 11.27
C PHE A 100 -0.23 4.39 11.84
N PHE A 101 0.93 4.36 12.47
CA PHE A 101 1.69 5.56 12.82
C PHE A 101 3.17 5.33 12.48
N VAL A 102 3.92 6.42 12.40
CA VAL A 102 5.36 6.40 12.16
C VAL A 102 6.06 6.60 13.49
N GLU A 103 7.11 5.84 13.78
CA GLU A 103 7.85 6.02 15.02
C GLU A 103 8.42 7.44 15.12
N GLY A 104 8.20 8.09 16.27
CA GLY A 104 8.53 9.50 16.48
C GLY A 104 7.40 10.48 16.10
N ASP A 105 6.34 10.02 15.42
CA ASP A 105 5.13 10.80 15.14
C ASP A 105 3.86 9.98 15.47
N PRO A 106 3.21 10.23 16.61
CA PRO A 106 2.04 9.46 17.06
C PRO A 106 0.76 9.75 16.27
N THR A 107 0.83 10.58 15.22
CA THR A 107 -0.31 10.86 14.36
C THR A 107 -0.74 9.59 13.64
N MET A 108 -1.94 9.11 14.00
CA MET A 108 -2.59 8.00 13.32
C MET A 108 -3.00 8.39 11.90
N ARG A 109 -2.67 7.50 10.98
CA ARG A 109 -2.92 7.60 9.54
C ARG A 109 -3.65 6.35 9.06
N ASP A 110 -4.32 6.48 7.93
CA ASP A 110 -5.03 5.37 7.30
C ASP A 110 -4.27 4.88 6.05
N ALA A 111 -4.35 3.58 5.81
CA ALA A 111 -4.03 2.93 4.54
C ALA A 111 -5.18 1.98 4.14
N LEU A 112 -5.35 1.73 2.85
CA LEU A 112 -6.36 0.83 2.32
C LEU A 112 -5.76 -0.07 1.25
N ILE A 113 -5.80 -1.38 1.49
CA ILE A 113 -5.36 -2.39 0.54
C ILE A 113 -6.52 -2.72 -0.39
N TYR A 114 -6.46 -2.32 -1.65
CA TYR A 114 -7.51 -2.58 -2.64
C TYR A 114 -7.42 -3.96 -3.26
N TYR A 115 -6.20 -4.46 -3.42
CA TYR A 115 -5.93 -5.73 -4.07
C TYR A 115 -4.68 -6.35 -3.48
N SER A 116 -4.70 -7.67 -3.34
CA SER A 116 -3.50 -8.45 -3.04
C SER A 116 -3.66 -9.86 -3.61
N ASP A 117 -2.58 -10.38 -4.17
CA ASP A 117 -2.45 -11.78 -4.52
C ASP A 117 -1.06 -12.31 -4.14
N LYS A 118 -0.64 -13.43 -4.72
CA LYS A 118 0.69 -14.02 -4.43
C LYS A 118 1.86 -13.23 -5.03
N SER A 119 1.61 -12.22 -5.85
CA SER A 119 2.61 -11.53 -6.67
C SER A 119 2.74 -10.04 -6.30
N CYS A 120 1.61 -9.35 -6.14
CA CYS A 120 1.55 -7.93 -5.85
C CYS A 120 0.39 -7.54 -4.92
N SER A 121 0.52 -6.33 -4.36
CA SER A 121 -0.54 -5.66 -3.62
C SER A 121 -0.63 -4.20 -4.08
N ILE A 122 -1.86 -3.66 -4.08
CA ILE A 122 -2.13 -2.26 -4.40
C ILE A 122 -2.75 -1.62 -3.17
N MET A 123 -2.07 -0.60 -2.65
CA MET A 123 -2.42 0.02 -1.38
C MET A 123 -2.39 1.54 -1.52
N ASP A 124 -3.43 2.20 -1.05
CA ASP A 124 -3.44 3.65 -0.84
C ASP A 124 -3.00 3.97 0.58
N VAL A 125 -2.06 4.90 0.75
CA VAL A 125 -1.44 5.22 2.04
C VAL A 125 -1.44 6.73 2.26
N GLU A 126 -1.85 7.18 3.45
CA GLU A 126 -1.74 8.57 3.88
C GLU A 126 -0.32 8.88 4.41
N TYR A 127 0.66 9.03 3.51
CA TYR A 127 2.05 9.39 3.84
C TYR A 127 2.58 10.41 2.82
N HIS A 128 2.89 11.64 3.29
CA HIS A 128 3.15 12.82 2.44
C HIS A 128 2.04 13.17 1.43
N GLY A 129 0.79 12.82 1.77
CA GLY A 129 -0.35 12.88 0.86
C GLY A 129 -0.97 11.50 0.71
N HIS A 130 -1.94 11.37 -0.20
CA HIS A 130 -2.50 10.06 -0.56
C HIS A 130 -1.66 9.45 -1.68
N GLN A 131 -1.11 8.28 -1.44
CA GLN A 131 -0.26 7.58 -2.38
C GLN A 131 -0.81 6.19 -2.66
N CYS A 132 -1.33 5.99 -3.87
CA CYS A 132 -1.78 4.71 -4.39
C CYS A 132 -0.58 3.98 -5.00
N ILE A 133 -0.04 3.00 -4.29
CA ILE A 133 1.25 2.36 -4.58
C ILE A 133 1.05 0.93 -5.05
N LEU A 134 1.76 0.55 -6.12
CA LEU A 134 1.91 -0.84 -6.55
C LEU A 134 3.11 -1.47 -5.86
N TRP A 135 2.85 -2.40 -4.95
CA TRP A 135 3.85 -3.24 -4.29
C TRP A 135 3.99 -4.58 -5.00
N VAL A 136 5.22 -5.01 -5.24
CA VAL A 136 5.53 -6.30 -5.86
C VAL A 136 6.54 -7.05 -4.99
N LYS A 137 6.37 -8.38 -4.87
CA LYS A 137 7.36 -9.21 -4.17
C LYS A 137 8.73 -9.01 -4.81
N ARG A 138 9.77 -8.91 -3.98
CA ARG A 138 11.10 -8.46 -4.43
C ARG A 138 11.69 -9.31 -5.56
N ASN A 139 11.41 -10.62 -5.56
CA ASN A 139 11.85 -11.56 -6.60
C ASN A 139 11.15 -11.37 -7.97
N LEU A 140 10.10 -10.56 -8.04
CA LEU A 140 9.32 -10.29 -9.26
C LEU A 140 9.51 -8.86 -9.80
N LYS A 141 10.38 -8.04 -9.19
CA LYS A 141 10.56 -6.63 -9.57
C LYS A 141 10.89 -6.43 -11.06
N ASP A 142 11.68 -7.34 -11.65
CA ASP A 142 12.12 -7.25 -13.05
C ASP A 142 11.13 -7.92 -14.02
N THR A 143 10.10 -8.59 -13.49
CA THR A 143 9.08 -9.32 -14.27
C THR A 143 7.73 -9.17 -13.59
N VAL A 144 7.29 -7.91 -13.44
CA VAL A 144 6.00 -7.57 -12.83
C VAL A 144 4.86 -8.19 -13.65
N PRO A 145 4.02 -9.05 -13.05
CA PRO A 145 2.92 -9.69 -13.79
C PRO A 145 1.92 -8.67 -14.36
N GLN A 146 1.41 -8.93 -15.56
CA GLN A 146 0.48 -8.01 -16.22
C GLN A 146 -0.80 -7.77 -15.39
N VAL A 147 -1.28 -8.78 -14.65
CA VAL A 147 -2.44 -8.63 -13.75
C VAL A 147 -2.23 -7.54 -12.69
N CYS A 148 -1.00 -7.37 -12.20
CA CYS A 148 -0.65 -6.33 -11.24
C CYS A 148 -0.73 -4.94 -11.87
N ILE A 149 -0.20 -4.82 -13.09
CA ILE A 149 -0.23 -3.58 -13.89
C ILE A 149 -1.68 -3.19 -14.20
N ASP A 150 -2.49 -4.15 -14.67
CA ASP A 150 -3.88 -3.91 -15.04
C ASP A 150 -4.74 -3.50 -13.83
N ASN A 151 -4.53 -4.11 -12.67
CA ASN A 151 -5.23 -3.72 -11.45
C ASN A 151 -4.74 -2.36 -10.93
N PHE A 152 -3.45 -2.07 -11.03
CA PHE A 152 -2.92 -0.76 -10.63
C PHE A 152 -3.50 0.35 -11.51
N MET A 153 -3.58 0.14 -12.81
CA MET A 153 -4.21 1.08 -13.74
C MET A 153 -5.71 1.28 -13.45
N ASP A 154 -6.44 0.21 -13.11
CA ASP A 154 -7.87 0.31 -12.80
C ASP A 154 -8.14 0.96 -11.43
N ILE A 155 -7.30 0.69 -10.42
CA ILE A 155 -7.45 1.22 -9.06
C ILE A 155 -6.89 2.63 -8.97
N CYS A 156 -5.64 2.86 -9.38
CA CYS A 156 -4.92 4.11 -9.16
C CYS A 156 -5.04 5.09 -10.34
N GLY A 157 -5.43 4.62 -11.54
CA GLY A 157 -5.63 5.49 -12.71
C GLY A 157 -4.36 5.92 -13.43
N VAL A 158 -3.21 5.35 -13.06
CA VAL A 158 -1.90 5.68 -13.61
C VAL A 158 -1.41 4.60 -14.56
N VAL A 159 -0.91 5.02 -15.73
CA VAL A 159 -0.22 4.14 -16.67
C VAL A 159 1.24 4.03 -16.27
N ILE A 160 1.72 2.80 -16.04
CA ILE A 160 3.13 2.54 -15.80
C ILE A 160 3.91 2.81 -17.09
N LYS A 161 4.85 3.74 -17.06
CA LYS A 161 5.68 4.07 -18.22
C LYS A 161 6.65 2.91 -18.50
N PRO A 162 6.70 2.36 -19.73
CA PRO A 162 7.69 1.35 -20.07
C PRO A 162 9.08 2.01 -20.13
N GLY A 163 10.01 1.57 -19.28
CA GLY A 163 11.45 1.83 -19.49
C GLY A 163 12.26 2.48 -18.37
N ARG A 164 12.02 2.17 -17.09
CA ARG A 164 13.08 2.33 -16.08
C ARG A 164 13.30 1.00 -15.37
N ARG A 165 14.19 0.20 -15.94
CA ARG A 165 14.74 -1.03 -15.36
C ARG A 165 16.23 -0.75 -15.21
N ASP A 166 16.56 0.13 -14.28
CA ASP A 166 17.91 0.64 -14.08
C ASP A 166 18.16 0.76 -12.57
#